data_AF-A0A1V1P1N2-F1
#
_entry.id   AF-A0A1V1P1N2-F1
#
_cell.length_a   1.000
_cell.length_b   1.000
_cell.length_c   1.000
_cell.angle_alpha   90.00
_cell.angle_beta   90.00
_cell.angle_gamma   90.00
#
_symmetry.space_group_name_H-M   'P 1'
#
loop_
_entity.id
_entity.type
_entity.pdbx_description
1 polymer ?
#
loop_
_entity_poly.entity_id
_entity_poly.type
_entity_poly.pdbx_seq_one_letter_code
_entity_poly.pdbx_strand_id
1 'polypeptide(L)'
;MKFEPVEVEEHPEKAGKFRTIEGVHRWSAYKAIGTERIDVIIIDLKGDSVLLYSASKAIGPKQLLEAEAKETARTAYRNNPKISIAAISKSIGRSTRTVVRYISDLKAVFEQEVDIKIYHMVQLGIPQQRVSYILDIPQRT
;
A
#
# COMPACT_ATOMS: atom_id res chain seq x y z
N MET A 1 -12.15 -28.57 16.55
CA MET A 1 -12.47 -27.32 15.81
C MET A 1 -11.24 -26.95 15.01
N LYS A 2 -11.30 -26.94 13.67
CA LYS A 2 -10.21 -26.39 12.85
C LYS A 2 -10.63 -25.01 12.41
N PHE A 3 -9.81 -23.99 12.68
CA PHE A 3 -10.07 -22.67 12.13
C PHE A 3 -9.67 -22.66 10.66
N GLU A 4 -10.27 -21.76 9.89
CA GLU A 4 -9.81 -21.50 8.53
C GLU A 4 -8.33 -21.11 8.52
N PRO A 5 -7.58 -21.50 7.48
CA PRO A 5 -6.16 -21.21 7.37
C PRO A 5 -5.90 -19.69 7.33
N VAL A 6 -4.71 -19.29 7.77
CA VAL A 6 -4.27 -17.89 7.81
C VAL A 6 -3.60 -17.54 6.48
N GLU A 7 -3.97 -16.42 5.86
CA GLU A 7 -3.30 -15.92 4.65
C GLU A 7 -2.00 -15.19 5.05
N VAL A 8 -0.89 -15.59 4.45
CA VAL A 8 0.45 -15.05 4.72
C VAL A 8 1.21 -14.75 3.44
N GLU A 9 2.17 -13.85 3.52
CA GLU A 9 3.16 -13.58 2.47
C GLU A 9 4.55 -13.91 3.01
N GLU A 10 5.49 -14.29 2.14
CA GLU A 10 6.91 -14.30 2.52
C GLU A 10 7.35 -12.91 2.98
N HIS A 11 8.16 -12.87 4.03
CA HIS A 11 8.64 -11.61 4.58
C HIS A 11 9.72 -11.06 3.65
N PRO A 12 9.55 -9.85 3.07
CA PRO A 12 10.45 -9.33 2.04
C PRO A 12 11.91 -9.19 2.52
N GLU A 13 12.10 -8.92 3.81
CA GLU A 13 13.43 -8.72 4.41
C GLU A 13 13.96 -9.94 5.19
N LYS A 14 13.17 -11.00 5.37
CA LYS A 14 13.53 -12.11 6.28
C LYS A 14 13.25 -13.45 5.61
N ALA A 15 14.28 -14.00 4.97
CA ALA A 15 14.22 -15.29 4.33
C ALA A 15 13.70 -16.38 5.28
N GLY A 16 12.76 -17.19 4.80
CA GLY A 16 12.13 -18.26 5.57
C GLY A 16 11.15 -17.80 6.65
N LYS A 17 10.83 -16.51 6.74
CA LYS A 17 9.77 -15.99 7.61
C LYS A 17 8.60 -15.51 6.79
N PHE A 18 7.42 -15.53 7.40
CA PHE A 18 6.17 -15.05 6.80
C PHE A 18 5.61 -13.89 7.59
N ARG A 19 4.91 -12.97 6.92
CA ARG A 19 4.08 -11.93 7.53
C ARG A 19 2.61 -12.21 7.28
N THR A 20 1.78 -11.98 8.30
CA THR A 20 0.33 -12.18 8.20
C THR A 20 -0.29 -11.11 7.32
N ILE A 21 -1.07 -11.52 6.33
CA ILE A 21 -1.87 -10.63 5.48
C ILE A 21 -3.25 -10.40 6.13
N GLU A 22 -3.90 -11.48 6.56
CA GLU A 22 -5.23 -11.48 7.18
C GLU A 22 -5.29 -12.51 8.31
N GLY A 23 -6.24 -12.36 9.24
CA GLY A 23 -6.46 -13.36 10.28
C GLY A 23 -5.59 -13.20 11.53
N VAL A 24 -5.16 -11.97 11.86
CA VAL A 24 -4.40 -11.68 13.10
C VAL A 24 -5.12 -12.19 14.35
N HIS A 25 -6.46 -12.06 14.42
CA HIS A 25 -7.24 -12.62 15.52
C HIS A 25 -7.20 -14.16 15.56
N ARG A 26 -7.23 -14.83 14.40
CA ARG A 26 -7.10 -16.29 14.29
C ARG A 26 -5.69 -16.74 14.70
N TRP A 27 -4.67 -16.03 14.24
CA TRP A 27 -3.28 -16.25 14.66
C TRP A 27 -3.12 -16.15 16.18
N SER A 28 -3.67 -15.09 16.79
CA SER A 28 -3.66 -14.93 18.25
C SER A 28 -4.40 -16.06 18.97
N ALA A 29 -5.52 -16.54 18.43
CA ALA A 29 -6.24 -17.68 18.98
C ALA A 29 -5.42 -18.97 18.91
N TYR A 30 -4.78 -19.26 17.78
CA TYR A 30 -3.87 -20.41 17.62
C TYR A 30 -2.69 -20.35 18.60
N LYS A 31 -2.13 -19.15 18.82
CA LYS A 31 -1.08 -18.94 19.80
C LYS A 31 -1.57 -19.18 21.23
N ALA A 32 -2.78 -18.73 21.57
CA ALA A 32 -3.36 -18.88 22.90
C ALA A 32 -3.62 -20.35 23.29
N ILE A 33 -3.95 -21.20 22.31
CA ILE A 33 -4.14 -22.65 22.52
C ILE A 33 -2.83 -23.44 22.39
N GLY A 34 -1.68 -22.78 22.25
CA GLY A 34 -0.36 -23.42 22.21
C GLY A 34 -0.09 -24.23 20.94
N THR A 35 -0.75 -23.93 19.82
CA THR A 35 -0.55 -24.69 18.58
C THR A 35 0.82 -24.37 17.96
N GLU A 36 1.66 -25.40 17.79
CA GLU A 36 3.01 -25.25 17.21
C GLU A 36 3.03 -25.15 15.68
N ARG A 37 2.02 -25.75 15.00
CA ARG A 37 1.91 -25.77 13.54
C ARG A 37 0.49 -25.48 13.10
N ILE A 38 0.34 -24.55 12.17
CA ILE A 38 -0.96 -24.19 11.58
C ILE A 38 -0.89 -24.30 10.06
N ASP A 39 -2.03 -24.62 9.45
CA ASP A 39 -2.19 -24.55 8.00
C ASP A 39 -2.30 -23.07 7.58
N VAL A 40 -1.52 -22.68 6.57
CA VAL A 40 -1.49 -21.31 6.03
C VAL A 40 -1.65 -21.32 4.51
N ILE A 41 -2.23 -20.26 3.96
CA ILE A 41 -2.26 -20.02 2.52
C ILE A 41 -1.18 -18.97 2.22
N ILE A 42 -0.17 -19.35 1.46
CA ILE A 42 0.89 -18.44 1.02
C ILE A 42 0.40 -17.72 -0.24
N ILE A 43 0.33 -16.39 -0.18
CA ILE A 43 -0.07 -15.54 -1.30
C ILE A 43 1.15 -14.74 -1.74
N ASP A 44 1.48 -14.83 -3.01
CA ASP A 44 2.46 -13.95 -3.65
C ASP A 44 1.74 -12.67 -4.13
N LEU A 45 2.02 -11.55 -3.46
CA LEU A 45 1.46 -10.26 -3.81
C LEU A 45 2.22 -9.57 -4.94
N LYS A 46 3.32 -10.15 -5.46
CA LYS A 46 4.09 -9.61 -6.59
C LYS A 46 4.51 -8.14 -6.43
N GLY A 47 4.76 -7.72 -5.19
CA GLY A 47 5.11 -6.34 -4.85
C GLY A 47 3.92 -5.39 -4.64
N ASP A 48 2.68 -5.87 -4.73
CA ASP A 48 1.50 -5.12 -4.31
C ASP A 48 1.53 -4.84 -2.80
N SER A 49 0.87 -3.75 -2.41
CA SER A 49 0.80 -3.36 -0.99
C SER A 49 -0.05 -4.35 -0.20
N VAL A 50 0.57 -5.10 0.73
CA VAL A 50 -0.12 -5.93 1.73
C VAL A 50 -1.25 -5.17 2.40
N LEU A 51 -0.99 -3.93 2.80
CA LEU A 51 -1.96 -3.09 3.47
C LEU A 51 -3.23 -2.91 2.62
N LEU A 52 -3.08 -2.67 1.32
CA LEU A 52 -4.22 -2.51 0.41
C LEU A 52 -4.90 -3.83 0.07
N TYR A 53 -4.14 -4.93 0.02
CA TYR A 53 -4.73 -6.26 -0.13
C TYR A 53 -5.62 -6.60 1.08
N SER A 54 -5.10 -6.44 2.29
CA SER A 54 -5.85 -6.65 3.54
C SER A 54 -7.08 -5.74 3.62
N ALA A 55 -6.94 -4.46 3.25
CA ALA A 55 -8.07 -3.53 3.19
C ALA A 55 -9.17 -4.01 2.21
N SER A 56 -8.78 -4.58 1.07
CA SER A 56 -9.72 -5.03 0.04
C SER A 56 -10.58 -6.21 0.51
N LYS A 57 -10.03 -7.07 1.37
CA LYS A 57 -10.75 -8.19 2.00
C LYS A 57 -11.77 -7.73 3.04
N ALA A 58 -11.56 -6.56 3.63
CA ALA A 58 -12.49 -5.97 4.60
C ALA A 58 -13.71 -5.32 3.93
N ILE A 59 -13.78 -5.21 2.60
CA ILE A 59 -14.90 -4.59 1.89
C ILE A 59 -16.17 -5.46 2.06
N GLY A 60 -17.22 -4.92 2.70
CA GLY A 60 -18.48 -5.61 2.96
C GLY A 60 -19.00 -5.34 4.38
N PRO A 61 -19.60 -6.31 5.09
CA PRO A 61 -20.10 -6.10 6.47
C PRO A 61 -19.00 -5.78 7.50
N LYS A 62 -17.71 -5.86 7.12
CA LYS A 62 -16.54 -5.50 7.94
C LYS A 62 -15.78 -4.29 7.38
N GLN A 63 -16.47 -3.41 6.66
CA GLN A 63 -15.87 -2.27 6.00
C GLN A 63 -15.11 -1.37 6.97
N LEU A 64 -13.94 -0.89 6.54
CA LEU A 64 -13.14 0.06 7.30
C LEU A 64 -13.99 1.27 7.71
N LEU A 65 -13.83 1.67 8.97
CA LEU A 65 -14.37 2.94 9.46
C LEU A 65 -13.71 4.10 8.70
N GLU A 66 -14.34 5.27 8.69
CA GLU A 66 -13.86 6.45 7.95
C GLU A 66 -12.42 6.84 8.34
N ALA A 67 -12.09 6.78 9.64
CA ALA A 67 -10.74 7.08 10.13
C ALA A 67 -9.71 6.03 9.66
N GLU A 68 -10.07 4.74 9.69
CA GLU A 68 -9.21 3.65 9.24
C GLU A 68 -8.99 3.69 7.73
N ALA A 69 -10.04 3.96 6.95
CA ALA A 69 -9.94 4.14 5.50
C ALA A 69 -9.03 5.32 5.14
N LYS A 70 -9.16 6.44 5.86
CA LYS A 70 -8.28 7.61 5.70
C LYS A 70 -6.83 7.26 6.02
N GLU A 71 -6.55 6.62 7.16
CA GLU A 71 -5.17 6.29 7.53
C GLU A 71 -4.56 5.25 6.58
N THR A 72 -5.35 4.28 6.14
CA THR A 72 -4.94 3.27 5.14
C THR A 72 -4.55 3.94 3.82
N ALA A 73 -5.37 4.85 3.31
CA ALA A 73 -5.08 5.60 2.09
C ALA A 73 -3.79 6.44 2.22
N ARG A 74 -3.63 7.13 3.36
CA ARG A 74 -2.45 7.96 3.63
C ARG A 74 -1.19 7.12 3.74
N THR A 75 -1.24 5.99 4.45
CA THR A 75 -0.11 5.07 4.60
C THR A 75 0.29 4.46 3.26
N ALA A 76 -0.69 4.02 2.46
CA ALA A 76 -0.43 3.51 1.12
C ALA A 76 0.26 4.55 0.23
N TYR A 77 -0.21 5.80 0.26
CA TYR A 77 0.37 6.88 -0.52
C TYR A 77 1.77 7.29 -0.03
N ARG A 78 2.02 7.35 1.28
CA ARG A 78 3.35 7.64 1.83
C ARG A 78 4.38 6.60 1.42
N ASN A 79 4.01 5.32 1.47
CA ASN A 79 4.91 4.22 1.13
C ASN A 79 5.20 4.15 -0.38
N ASN A 80 4.22 4.51 -1.21
CA ASN A 80 4.40 4.59 -2.65
C ASN A 80 3.60 5.77 -3.23
N PRO A 81 4.20 6.97 -3.35
CA PRO A 81 3.51 8.15 -3.89
C PRO A 81 3.10 8.02 -5.36
N LYS A 82 3.66 7.05 -6.09
CA LYS A 82 3.32 6.74 -7.49
C LYS A 82 2.13 5.80 -7.63
N ILE A 83 1.58 5.31 -6.51
CA ILE A 83 0.41 4.41 -6.56
C ILE A 83 -0.81 5.11 -7.16
N SER A 84 -1.57 4.37 -7.97
CA SER A 84 -2.79 4.90 -8.55
C SER A 84 -3.85 5.14 -7.47
N ILE A 85 -4.48 6.31 -7.53
CA ILE A 85 -5.64 6.65 -6.70
C ILE A 85 -6.78 5.65 -6.90
N ALA A 86 -6.96 5.14 -8.11
CA ALA A 86 -7.97 4.13 -8.42
C ALA A 86 -7.68 2.80 -7.71
N ALA A 87 -6.40 2.42 -7.57
CA ALA A 87 -6.01 1.23 -6.83
C ALA A 87 -6.34 1.37 -5.33
N ILE A 88 -5.95 2.49 -4.71
CA ILE A 88 -6.31 2.77 -3.31
C ILE A 88 -7.83 2.77 -3.13
N SER A 89 -8.56 3.47 -4.00
CA SER A 89 -10.02 3.59 -4.00
C SER A 89 -10.70 2.23 -4.04
N LYS A 90 -10.27 1.36 -4.96
CA LYS A 90 -10.78 -0.01 -5.09
C LYS A 90 -10.50 -0.82 -3.83
N SER A 91 -9.30 -0.70 -3.26
CA SER A 91 -8.88 -1.48 -2.08
C SER A 91 -9.55 -1.07 -0.78
N ILE A 92 -9.92 0.19 -0.59
CA ILE A 92 -10.58 0.64 0.66
C ILE A 92 -12.10 0.78 0.53
N GLY A 93 -12.65 0.55 -0.67
CA GLY A 93 -14.08 0.72 -0.94
C GLY A 93 -14.57 2.15 -0.74
N ARG A 94 -13.82 3.14 -1.26
CA ARG A 94 -14.19 4.57 -1.23
C ARG A 94 -14.11 5.15 -2.63
N SER A 95 -14.86 6.22 -2.91
CA SER A 95 -14.75 6.92 -4.19
C SER A 95 -13.37 7.53 -4.38
N THR A 96 -12.94 7.66 -5.64
CA THR A 96 -11.68 8.33 -5.99
C THR A 96 -11.62 9.75 -5.45
N ARG A 97 -12.73 10.50 -5.51
CA ARG A 97 -12.85 11.85 -4.96
C ARG A 97 -12.57 11.89 -3.46
N THR A 98 -13.06 10.91 -2.71
CA THR A 98 -12.81 10.80 -1.27
C THR A 98 -11.35 10.49 -0.98
N VAL A 99 -10.73 9.57 -1.74
CA VAL A 99 -9.31 9.25 -1.60
C VAL A 99 -8.45 10.48 -1.89
N VAL A 100 -8.72 11.22 -2.96
CA VAL A 100 -8.04 12.48 -3.28
C VAL A 100 -8.08 13.44 -2.09
N ARG A 101 -9.25 13.58 -1.44
CA ARG A 101 -9.40 14.43 -0.24
C ARG A 101 -8.56 13.93 0.94
N TYR A 102 -8.39 12.62 1.12
CA TYR A 102 -7.58 12.07 2.22
C TYR A 102 -6.08 12.34 2.08
N ILE A 103 -5.59 12.43 0.84
CA ILE A 103 -4.15 12.49 0.54
C ILE A 103 -3.72 13.81 -0.09
N SER A 104 -4.61 14.79 -0.22
CA SER A 104 -4.35 16.02 -0.99
C SER A 104 -3.15 16.80 -0.46
N ASP A 105 -2.97 16.85 0.85
CA ASP A 105 -1.81 17.44 1.52
C ASP A 105 -0.52 16.69 1.18
N LEU A 106 -0.53 15.35 1.27
CA LEU A 106 0.63 14.52 0.95
C LEU A 106 1.01 14.64 -0.53
N LYS A 107 0.01 14.69 -1.41
CA LYS A 107 0.18 14.85 -2.84
C LYS A 107 0.81 16.21 -3.18
N ALA A 108 0.36 17.28 -2.54
CA ALA A 108 0.94 18.61 -2.72
C ALA A 108 2.42 18.66 -2.32
N VAL A 109 2.79 18.04 -1.18
CA VAL A 109 4.19 17.95 -0.74
C VAL A 109 5.04 17.18 -1.75
N PHE A 110 4.56 16.00 -2.20
CA PHE A 110 5.29 15.20 -3.18
C PHE A 110 5.46 15.93 -4.52
N GLU A 111 4.42 16.60 -5.01
CA GLU A 111 4.48 17.39 -6.24
C GLU A 111 5.49 18.55 -6.13
N GLN A 112 5.50 19.25 -4.99
CA GLN A 112 6.47 20.31 -4.72
C GLN A 112 7.91 19.78 -4.72
N GLU A 113 8.18 18.63 -4.09
CA GLU A 113 9.50 18.02 -4.10
C GLU A 113 9.96 17.63 -5.51
N VAL A 114 9.05 17.11 -6.33
CA VAL A 114 9.32 16.76 -7.73
C VAL A 114 9.63 18.03 -8.52
N ASP A 115 8.84 19.10 -8.36
CA ASP A 115 9.05 20.36 -9.08
C ASP A 115 10.39 21.02 -8.70
N ILE A 116 10.79 20.98 -7.42
CA ILE A 116 12.13 21.45 -6.99
C ILE A 116 13.24 20.65 -7.67
N LYS A 117 13.11 19.32 -7.75
CA LYS A 117 14.10 18.47 -8.43
C LYS A 117 14.18 18.79 -9.92
N ILE A 118 13.04 18.94 -10.59
CA ILE A 118 12.99 19.34 -12.00
C ILE A 118 13.70 20.67 -12.18
N TYR A 119 13.40 21.67 -11.36
CA TYR A 119 14.03 22.99 -11.43
C TYR A 119 15.56 22.90 -11.34
N HIS A 120 16.10 22.19 -10.35
CA HIS A 120 17.55 22.01 -10.23
C HIS A 120 18.16 21.28 -11.44
N MET A 121 17.52 20.23 -11.95
CA MET A 121 18.02 19.49 -13.11
C MET A 121 18.05 20.36 -14.38
N VAL A 122 17.01 21.19 -14.58
CA VAL A 122 16.96 22.15 -15.70
C VAL A 122 18.07 23.19 -15.59
N GLN A 123 18.33 23.73 -14.39
CA GLN A 123 19.43 24.68 -14.16
C GLN A 123 20.81 24.06 -14.46
N LEU A 124 20.97 22.75 -14.26
CA LEU A 124 22.18 22.01 -14.62
C LEU A 124 22.29 21.69 -16.12
N GLY A 125 21.36 22.17 -16.95
CA GLY A 125 21.35 21.91 -18.39
C GLY A 125 20.96 20.47 -18.76
N ILE A 126 20.34 19.71 -17.85
CA ILE A 126 19.89 18.35 -18.13
C ILE A 126 18.69 18.41 -19.09
N PRO A 127 18.74 17.74 -20.25
CA PRO A 127 17.63 17.74 -21.19
C PRO A 127 16.36 17.15 -20.56
N GLN A 128 15.20 17.72 -20.90
CA GLN A 128 13.91 17.33 -20.34
C GLN A 128 13.61 15.82 -20.47
N GLN A 129 14.05 15.19 -21.57
CA GLN A 129 13.95 13.74 -21.77
C GLN A 129 14.71 12.93 -20.71
N ARG A 130 15.89 13.40 -20.29
CA ARG A 130 16.64 12.78 -19.19
C ARG A 130 15.99 13.04 -17.85
N VAL A 131 15.44 14.23 -17.62
CA VAL A 131 14.71 14.55 -16.38
C VAL A 131 13.51 13.61 -16.21
N SER A 132 12.71 13.43 -17.26
CA SER A 132 11.58 12.48 -17.24
C SER A 132 12.02 11.05 -16.97
N TYR A 133 13.14 10.63 -17.55
CA TYR A 133 13.70 9.29 -17.33
C TYR A 133 14.20 9.10 -15.88
N ILE A 134 14.95 10.05 -15.34
CA ILE A 134 15.55 9.96 -13.99
C ILE A 134 14.47 9.99 -12.91
N LEU A 135 13.48 10.86 -13.05
CA LEU A 135 12.40 11.00 -12.07
C LEU A 135 11.26 9.99 -12.30
N ASP A 136 11.29 9.29 -13.43
CA ASP A 136 10.23 8.40 -13.90
C ASP A 136 8.87 9.11 -13.80
N ILE A 137 8.81 10.23 -14.53
CA ILE A 137 7.64 11.11 -14.66
C ILE A 137 7.32 11.31 -16.15
N PRO A 138 6.05 11.59 -16.50
CA PRO A 138 5.70 11.95 -17.87
C PRO A 138 6.52 13.16 -18.34
N GLN A 139 6.98 13.11 -19.59
CA GLN A 139 7.68 14.23 -20.20
C GLN A 139 6.73 15.44 -20.27
N ARG A 140 7.11 16.55 -19.65
CA ARG A 140 6.39 17.84 -19.79
C ARG A 140 6.97 18.59 -20.98
N THR A 141 6.10 19.09 -21.86
CA THR A 141 6.45 19.88 -23.06
C THR A 141 6.91 21.28 -22.70
#